data_AF-A0A5J6HYB1-F1
#
_entry.id   AF-A0A5J6HYB1-F1
#
_cell.length_a   1.000
_cell.length_b   1.000
_cell.length_c   1.000
_cell.angle_alpha   90.00
_cell.angle_beta   90.00
_cell.angle_gamma   90.00
#
_symmetry.space_group_name_H-M   'P 1'
#
loop_
_entity.id
_entity.type
_entity.pdbx_description
1 polymer ?
#
loop_
_entity_poly.entity_id
_entity_poly.type
_entity_poly.pdbx_seq_one_letter_code
_entity_poly.pdbx_strand_id
1 'polypeptide(L)'
;MSTAALDTQDTQKTTGSAGRHTGGLRVTFPRVVTMEWIKLRSLRSTLYTLTITVALVIGLGLLFSSLVGSGQGPGEDDFSDPTSISLGGVMLASLAVAVLGVLMSAGEYATGSIRATLAAVPSRLPVLWGKVLVFAVVSFVLMFVAALGAFLAGQSVLSSRDMATAALSDPGVFRALTGAAVYLTGAGLIGLAVGVLLRNTAGAITTVVGALFVLPGVIQLLPSSWNDAIGPYLPSNAANAFMSVQTSGDSLSSGSGLAVFAVYLVVLLAGAAILLKRRDA
;
A
#
# COMPACT_ATOMS: atom_id res chain seq x y z
N MET A 1 4.87 -56.02 78.92
CA MET A 1 5.96 -55.29 79.58
C MET A 1 6.99 -54.91 78.52
N SER A 2 7.39 -53.65 78.50
CA SER A 2 8.65 -53.10 77.95
C SER A 2 8.81 -53.02 76.41
N THR A 3 8.61 -51.85 75.76
CA THR A 3 9.56 -50.75 75.41
C THR A 3 10.54 -51.01 74.25
N ALA A 4 10.75 -49.93 73.46
CA ALA A 4 11.73 -49.67 72.38
C ALA A 4 11.24 -50.00 70.94
N ALA A 5 11.35 -49.14 69.92
CA ALA A 5 11.96 -47.82 69.81
C ALA A 5 11.30 -47.07 68.62
N LEU A 6 11.24 -45.74 68.75
CA LEU A 6 10.97 -44.80 67.67
C LEU A 6 12.13 -44.84 66.66
N ASP A 7 11.82 -44.95 65.37
CA ASP A 7 12.64 -44.39 64.29
C ASP A 7 11.73 -43.56 63.37
N THR A 8 11.65 -42.28 63.69
CA THR A 8 11.11 -41.22 62.85
C THR A 8 12.10 -41.00 61.70
N GLN A 9 11.88 -41.69 60.58
CA GLN A 9 12.54 -41.30 59.34
C GLN A 9 11.91 -40.04 58.75
N ASP A 10 12.82 -39.08 58.66
CA ASP A 10 12.71 -37.72 58.24
C ASP A 10 12.47 -37.61 56.72
N THR A 11 11.72 -36.58 56.35
CA THR A 11 11.91 -35.74 55.17
C THR A 11 12.22 -36.41 53.82
N GLN A 12 11.24 -36.38 52.92
CA GLN A 12 11.43 -35.70 51.62
C GLN A 12 10.09 -35.35 50.97
N LYS A 13 9.53 -34.21 51.39
CA LYS A 13 8.57 -33.45 50.60
C LYS A 13 9.34 -32.83 49.43
N THR A 14 9.45 -33.53 48.32
CA THR A 14 9.93 -32.94 47.04
C THR A 14 8.80 -32.10 46.44
N THR A 15 8.42 -31.01 47.13
CA THR A 15 7.75 -29.89 46.46
C THR A 15 8.80 -29.18 45.63
N GLY A 16 9.10 -29.76 44.46
CA GLY A 16 9.75 -29.07 43.38
C GLY A 16 8.85 -27.90 42.99
N SER A 17 9.15 -26.72 43.54
CA SER A 17 8.70 -25.45 43.03
C SER A 17 9.25 -25.33 41.61
N ALA A 18 8.51 -25.87 40.64
CA ALA A 18 8.64 -25.48 39.26
C ALA A 18 8.14 -24.03 39.20
N GLY A 19 9.05 -23.10 39.55
CA GLY A 19 8.93 -21.71 39.20
C GLY A 19 8.80 -21.63 37.69
N ARG A 20 7.57 -21.70 37.20
CA ARG A 20 7.24 -21.32 35.84
C ARG A 20 7.70 -19.88 35.73
N HIS A 21 8.83 -19.68 35.08
CA HIS A 21 9.17 -18.41 34.45
C HIS A 21 8.16 -18.18 33.31
N THR A 22 6.89 -17.96 33.63
CA THR A 22 5.98 -17.18 32.80
C THR A 22 6.40 -15.72 32.93
N GLY A 23 7.64 -15.43 32.52
CA GLY A 23 8.01 -14.07 32.15
C GLY A 23 7.12 -13.74 30.97
N GLY A 24 5.96 -13.14 31.26
CA GLY A 24 4.96 -12.81 30.26
C GLY A 24 5.64 -12.07 29.14
N LEU A 25 5.78 -12.72 27.98
CA LEU A 25 6.34 -12.11 26.78
C LEU A 25 5.35 -11.02 26.38
N ARG A 26 5.52 -9.83 26.96
CA ARG A 26 4.71 -8.66 26.62
C ARG A 26 4.83 -8.44 25.13
N VAL A 27 3.71 -8.46 24.42
CA VAL A 27 3.70 -8.13 23.00
C VAL A 27 4.01 -6.64 22.89
N THR A 28 5.17 -6.33 22.34
CA THR A 28 5.61 -4.96 22.07
C THR A 28 5.38 -4.64 20.59
N PHE A 29 5.16 -3.36 20.27
CA PHE A 29 4.96 -2.91 18.89
C PHE A 29 6.09 -3.35 17.93
N PRO A 30 7.39 -3.31 18.31
CA PRO A 30 8.46 -3.82 17.45
C PRO A 30 8.31 -5.31 17.10
N ARG A 31 7.83 -6.14 18.04
CA ARG A 31 7.59 -7.57 17.76
C ARG A 31 6.45 -7.76 16.76
N VAL A 32 5.43 -6.91 16.82
CA VAL A 32 4.33 -6.90 15.84
C VAL A 32 4.84 -6.51 14.46
N VAL A 33 5.69 -5.49 14.36
CA VAL A 33 6.34 -5.08 13.11
C VAL A 33 7.18 -6.22 12.52
N THR A 34 7.99 -6.90 13.34
CA THR A 34 8.78 -8.06 12.88
C THR A 34 7.87 -9.20 12.40
N MET A 35 6.78 -9.47 13.10
CA MET A 35 5.79 -10.48 12.68
C MET A 35 5.17 -10.14 11.31
N GLU A 36 4.76 -8.90 11.11
CA GLU A 36 4.17 -8.44 9.86
C GLU A 36 5.19 -8.45 8.71
N TRP A 37 6.45 -8.13 8.99
CA TRP A 37 7.55 -8.27 8.03
C TRP A 37 7.77 -9.72 7.58
N ILE A 38 7.77 -10.66 8.52
CA ILE A 38 7.90 -12.10 8.21
C ILE A 38 6.71 -12.56 7.34
N LYS A 39 5.48 -12.16 7.67
CA LYS A 39 4.31 -12.47 6.85
C LYS A 39 4.49 -11.96 5.42
N LEU A 40 4.80 -10.66 5.28
CA LEU A 40 4.94 -10.01 3.98
C LEU A 40 5.96 -10.75 3.09
N ARG A 41 7.11 -11.15 3.64
CA ARG A 41 8.13 -11.89 2.87
C ARG A 41 7.79 -13.35 2.60
N SER A 42 7.01 -14.00 3.47
CA SER A 42 6.74 -15.45 3.37
C SER A 42 5.61 -15.76 2.39
N LEU A 43 4.72 -14.81 2.12
CA LEU A 43 3.63 -14.99 1.16
C LEU A 43 4.13 -14.81 -0.27
N ARG A 44 4.22 -15.93 -1.02
CA ARG A 44 4.59 -15.91 -2.45
C ARG A 44 3.68 -14.99 -3.27
N SER A 45 2.39 -14.94 -2.95
CA SER A 45 1.42 -14.04 -3.60
C SER A 45 1.80 -12.57 -3.45
N THR A 46 2.37 -12.17 -2.31
CA THR A 46 2.88 -10.81 -2.10
C THR A 46 4.07 -10.52 -3.01
N LEU A 47 5.04 -11.43 -3.07
CA LEU A 47 6.20 -11.27 -3.96
C LEU A 47 5.79 -11.21 -5.44
N TYR A 48 4.87 -12.07 -5.89
CA TYR A 48 4.39 -12.05 -7.26
C TYR A 48 3.65 -10.75 -7.59
N THR A 49 2.73 -10.31 -6.73
CA THR A 49 1.94 -9.11 -7.00
C THR A 49 2.82 -7.86 -7.02
N LEU A 50 3.80 -7.78 -6.12
CA LEU A 50 4.72 -6.66 -6.05
C LEU A 50 5.69 -6.65 -7.23
N THR A 51 6.18 -7.82 -7.66
CA THR A 51 6.97 -7.96 -8.89
C THR A 51 6.17 -7.57 -10.13
N ILE A 52 4.91 -8.00 -10.23
CA ILE A 52 4.00 -7.60 -11.31
C ILE A 52 3.79 -6.09 -11.29
N THR A 53 3.60 -5.48 -10.11
CA THR A 53 3.45 -4.04 -9.97
C THR A 53 4.68 -3.30 -10.51
N VAL A 54 5.89 -3.71 -10.10
CA VAL A 54 7.15 -3.14 -10.60
C VAL A 54 7.28 -3.32 -12.12
N ALA A 55 6.94 -4.51 -12.62
CA ALA A 55 6.96 -4.80 -14.05
C ALA A 55 5.95 -3.95 -14.83
N LEU A 56 4.78 -3.66 -14.28
CA LEU A 56 3.80 -2.75 -14.88
C LEU A 56 4.30 -1.31 -14.91
N VAL A 57 4.90 -0.81 -13.83
CA VAL A 57 5.46 0.54 -13.79
C VAL A 57 6.53 0.72 -14.87
N ILE A 58 7.52 -0.17 -14.90
CA ILE A 58 8.66 -0.07 -15.83
C ILE A 58 8.24 -0.45 -17.24
N GLY A 59 7.54 -1.57 -17.41
CA GLY A 59 7.19 -2.12 -18.72
C GLY A 59 6.24 -1.23 -19.50
N LEU A 60 5.21 -0.69 -18.85
CA LEU A 60 4.30 0.25 -19.51
C LEU A 60 4.94 1.62 -19.72
N GLY A 61 5.79 2.08 -18.79
CA GLY A 61 6.58 3.31 -18.99
C GLY A 61 7.48 3.21 -20.23
N LEU A 62 8.16 2.08 -20.41
CA LEU A 62 8.97 1.78 -21.60
C LEU A 62 8.11 1.67 -22.86
N LEU A 63 6.98 0.97 -22.77
CA LEU A 63 6.05 0.83 -23.89
C LEU A 63 5.58 2.20 -24.37
N PHE A 64 5.08 3.05 -23.48
CA PHE A 64 4.62 4.39 -23.83
C PHE A 64 5.75 5.27 -24.35
N SER A 65 6.93 5.20 -23.74
CA SER A 65 8.14 5.87 -24.23
C SER A 65 8.49 5.47 -25.67
N SER A 66 8.31 4.21 -26.03
CA SER A 66 8.58 3.72 -27.39
C SER A 66 7.52 4.14 -28.43
N LEU A 67 6.32 4.48 -27.99
CA LEU A 67 5.20 4.87 -28.85
C LEU A 67 5.19 6.38 -29.18
N VAL A 68 5.99 7.19 -28.48
CA VAL A 68 6.12 8.62 -28.77
C VAL A 68 6.58 8.82 -30.22
N GLY A 69 5.88 9.70 -30.94
CA GLY A 69 6.14 10.01 -32.35
C GLY A 69 5.72 8.90 -33.35
N SER A 70 5.10 7.82 -32.89
CA SER A 70 4.66 6.72 -33.77
C SER A 70 3.27 6.91 -34.37
N GLY A 71 2.51 7.90 -33.89
CA GLY A 71 1.07 8.07 -34.21
C GLY A 71 0.16 6.99 -33.61
N GLN A 72 0.70 6.06 -32.82
CA GLN A 72 0.00 4.92 -32.23
C GLN A 72 -0.05 4.98 -30.68
N GLY A 73 0.00 6.20 -30.11
CA GLY A 73 -0.11 6.45 -28.68
C GLY A 73 -1.44 7.11 -28.29
N PRO A 74 -1.71 7.28 -26.98
CA PRO A 74 -2.76 8.19 -26.52
C PRO A 74 -2.51 9.61 -27.06
N GLY A 75 -3.56 10.43 -27.20
CA GLY A 75 -3.53 11.70 -27.94
C GLY A 75 -2.36 12.62 -27.61
N GLU A 76 -1.88 13.36 -28.62
CA GLU A 76 -0.67 14.23 -28.56
C GLU A 76 -0.66 15.21 -27.38
N ASP A 77 -1.83 15.61 -26.87
CA ASP A 77 -1.96 16.55 -25.76
C ASP A 77 -1.70 15.94 -24.37
N ASP A 78 -1.85 14.62 -24.21
CA ASP A 78 -1.84 13.94 -22.89
C ASP A 78 -0.41 13.54 -22.44
N PHE A 79 0.58 13.70 -23.32
CA PHE A 79 1.94 13.18 -23.17
C PHE A 79 3.04 14.16 -23.60
N SER A 80 2.82 15.47 -23.38
CA SER A 80 3.79 16.51 -23.72
C SER A 80 5.04 16.54 -22.81
N ASP A 81 4.98 15.91 -21.62
CA ASP A 81 6.07 15.83 -20.65
C ASP A 81 6.77 14.45 -20.68
N PRO A 82 8.08 14.38 -21.01
CA PRO A 82 8.88 13.15 -21.01
C PRO A 82 8.82 12.36 -19.70
N THR A 83 8.68 13.05 -18.57
CA THR A 83 8.59 12.42 -17.24
C THR A 83 7.27 11.68 -17.09
N SER A 84 6.17 12.33 -17.46
CA SER A 84 4.82 11.77 -17.41
C SER A 84 4.67 10.57 -18.35
N ILE A 85 5.28 10.63 -19.55
CA ILE A 85 5.36 9.48 -20.47
C ILE A 85 6.03 8.27 -19.79
N SER A 86 7.20 8.49 -19.20
CA SER A 86 7.98 7.41 -18.57
C SER A 86 7.29 6.82 -17.34
N LEU A 87 6.39 7.58 -16.71
CA LEU A 87 5.59 7.16 -15.56
C LEU A 87 4.18 6.68 -15.92
N GLY A 88 3.83 6.57 -17.21
CA GLY A 88 2.47 6.21 -17.63
C GLY A 88 2.02 4.83 -17.13
N GLY A 89 2.94 3.94 -16.74
CA GLY A 89 2.62 2.66 -16.10
C GLY A 89 2.06 2.76 -14.68
N VAL A 90 2.20 3.90 -14.00
CA VAL A 90 1.82 4.06 -12.59
C VAL A 90 0.33 3.86 -12.37
N MET A 91 -0.53 4.38 -13.26
CA MET A 91 -1.98 4.28 -13.07
C MET A 91 -2.45 2.82 -13.11
N LEU A 92 -1.97 2.01 -14.05
CA LEU A 92 -2.32 0.58 -14.09
C LEU A 92 -1.64 -0.23 -12.98
N ALA A 93 -0.40 0.10 -12.63
CA ALA A 93 0.28 -0.54 -11.51
C ALA A 93 -0.43 -0.29 -10.16
N SER A 94 -1.13 0.84 -10.01
CA SER A 94 -1.90 1.15 -8.81
C SER A 94 -2.99 0.11 -8.53
N LEU A 95 -3.55 -0.52 -9.57
CA LEU A 95 -4.53 -1.60 -9.41
C LEU A 95 -3.90 -2.81 -8.74
N ALA A 96 -2.72 -3.24 -9.21
CA ALA A 96 -2.04 -4.41 -8.69
C ALA A 96 -1.68 -4.24 -7.20
N VAL A 97 -1.12 -3.07 -6.83
CA VAL A 97 -0.76 -2.79 -5.43
C VAL A 97 -1.97 -2.54 -4.54
N ALA A 98 -3.05 -1.94 -5.07
CA ALA A 98 -4.31 -1.80 -4.35
C ALA A 98 -4.95 -3.16 -4.03
N VAL A 99 -4.98 -4.07 -5.01
CA VAL A 99 -5.42 -5.47 -4.81
C VAL A 99 -4.54 -6.19 -3.82
N LEU A 100 -3.22 -5.99 -3.86
CA LEU A 100 -2.30 -6.54 -2.85
C LEU A 100 -2.68 -6.08 -1.44
N GLY A 101 -2.98 -4.78 -1.26
CA GLY A 101 -3.45 -4.24 0.02
C GLY A 101 -4.73 -4.91 0.51
N VAL A 102 -5.71 -5.10 -0.39
CA VAL A 102 -6.94 -5.84 -0.08
C VAL A 102 -6.63 -7.27 0.34
N LEU A 103 -5.81 -8.01 -0.42
CA LEU A 103 -5.46 -9.40 -0.11
C LEU A 103 -4.73 -9.53 1.22
N MET A 104 -3.82 -8.59 1.53
CA MET A 104 -3.06 -8.57 2.78
C MET A 104 -3.95 -8.38 4.02
N SER A 105 -5.14 -7.81 3.85
CA SER A 105 -6.10 -7.56 4.94
C SER A 105 -7.28 -8.53 4.89
N ALA A 106 -8.13 -8.44 3.86
CA ALA A 106 -9.30 -9.29 3.69
C ALA A 106 -8.95 -10.78 3.61
N GLY A 107 -7.77 -11.14 3.10
CA GLY A 107 -7.30 -12.52 3.05
C GLY A 107 -7.09 -13.17 4.43
N GLU A 108 -6.78 -12.39 5.46
CA GLU A 108 -6.70 -12.90 6.84
C GLU A 108 -8.07 -13.28 7.40
N TYR A 109 -9.13 -12.59 6.97
CA TYR A 109 -10.51 -12.93 7.31
C TYR A 109 -10.96 -14.18 6.56
N ALA A 110 -10.65 -14.29 5.27
CA ALA A 110 -11.00 -15.45 4.45
C ALA A 110 -10.34 -16.75 4.94
N THR A 111 -9.09 -16.68 5.39
CA THR A 111 -8.33 -17.85 5.91
C THR A 111 -8.56 -18.11 7.40
N GLY A 112 -9.22 -17.20 8.12
CA GLY A 112 -9.40 -17.28 9.57
C GLY A 112 -8.14 -17.02 10.40
N SER A 113 -7.00 -16.68 9.77
CA SER A 113 -5.72 -16.40 10.44
C SER A 113 -5.74 -15.13 11.31
N ILE A 114 -6.72 -14.24 11.08
CA ILE A 114 -6.98 -13.07 11.93
C ILE A 114 -7.22 -13.48 13.39
N ARG A 115 -7.90 -14.60 13.66
CA ARG A 115 -8.20 -15.08 15.03
C ARG A 115 -6.94 -15.49 15.76
N ALA A 116 -6.02 -16.18 15.08
CA ALA A 116 -4.73 -16.57 15.65
C ALA A 116 -3.86 -15.34 15.98
N THR A 117 -3.86 -14.33 15.10
CA THR A 117 -3.10 -13.09 15.32
C THR A 117 -3.64 -12.31 16.53
N LEU A 118 -4.97 -12.21 16.67
CA LEU A 118 -5.60 -11.49 17.77
C LEU A 118 -5.58 -12.25 19.10
N ALA A 119 -5.52 -13.58 19.07
CA ALA A 119 -5.25 -14.39 20.26
C ALA A 119 -3.81 -14.19 20.78
N ALA A 120 -2.84 -14.03 19.87
CA ALA A 120 -1.45 -13.77 20.23
C ALA A 120 -1.20 -12.33 20.68
N VAL A 121 -1.93 -11.36 20.10
CA VAL A 121 -1.78 -9.93 20.39
C VAL A 121 -3.12 -9.35 20.89
N PRO A 122 -3.34 -9.28 22.21
CA PRO A 122 -4.63 -8.88 22.76
C PRO A 122 -5.03 -7.43 22.43
N SER A 123 -4.06 -6.56 22.12
CA SER A 123 -4.32 -5.22 21.62
C SER A 123 -4.45 -5.20 20.10
N ARG A 124 -5.65 -4.92 19.58
CA ARG A 124 -5.96 -4.99 18.13
C ARG A 124 -5.29 -3.90 17.28
N LEU A 125 -5.09 -2.69 17.83
CA LEU A 125 -4.55 -1.55 17.07
C LEU A 125 -3.07 -1.66 16.71
N PRO A 126 -2.16 -2.14 17.59
CA PRO A 126 -0.77 -2.41 17.22
C PRO A 126 -0.61 -3.32 15.99
N VAL A 127 -1.49 -4.31 15.81
CA VAL A 127 -1.49 -5.20 14.64
C VAL A 127 -1.79 -4.43 13.36
N LEU A 128 -2.84 -3.58 13.37
CA LEU A 128 -3.18 -2.75 12.22
C LEU A 128 -2.04 -1.78 11.87
N TRP A 129 -1.52 -1.05 12.86
CA TRP A 129 -0.46 -0.06 12.62
C TRP A 129 0.87 -0.70 12.23
N GLY A 130 1.22 -1.85 12.81
CA GLY A 130 2.40 -2.61 12.40
C GLY A 130 2.30 -3.04 10.94
N LYS A 131 1.12 -3.52 10.53
CA LYS A 131 0.85 -3.91 9.15
C LYS A 131 0.92 -2.73 8.19
N VAL A 132 0.24 -1.63 8.52
CA VAL A 132 0.26 -0.38 7.74
C VAL A 132 1.70 0.12 7.58
N LEU A 133 2.47 0.15 8.67
CA LEU A 133 3.86 0.61 8.65
C LEU A 133 4.74 -0.27 7.76
N VAL A 134 4.69 -1.58 7.94
CA VAL A 134 5.48 -2.53 7.15
C VAL A 134 5.10 -2.44 5.68
N PHE A 135 3.80 -2.42 5.36
CA PHE A 135 3.35 -2.28 3.98
C PHE A 135 3.80 -0.96 3.37
N ALA A 136 3.61 0.15 4.08
CA ALA A 136 3.95 1.50 3.60
C ALA A 136 5.45 1.64 3.31
N VAL A 137 6.32 1.21 4.23
CA VAL A 137 7.78 1.31 4.03
C VAL A 137 8.23 0.47 2.84
N VAL A 138 7.75 -0.77 2.75
CA VAL A 138 8.18 -1.73 1.72
C VAL A 138 7.68 -1.33 0.34
N SER A 139 6.40 -1.00 0.25
CA SER A 139 5.82 -0.52 -1.01
C SER A 139 6.45 0.80 -1.42
N PHE A 140 6.61 1.77 -0.53
CA PHE A 140 7.22 3.06 -0.88
C PHE A 140 8.62 2.90 -1.47
N VAL A 141 9.50 2.14 -0.80
CA VAL A 141 10.87 1.90 -1.30
C VAL A 141 10.83 1.24 -2.67
N LEU A 142 10.03 0.19 -2.85
CA LEU A 142 9.98 -0.57 -4.10
C LEU A 142 9.34 0.23 -5.24
N MET A 143 8.28 0.99 -4.96
CA MET A 143 7.61 1.84 -5.94
C MET A 143 8.46 3.05 -6.31
N PHE A 144 9.24 3.60 -5.38
CA PHE A 144 10.21 4.65 -5.69
C PHE A 144 11.33 4.14 -6.60
N VAL A 145 11.90 2.97 -6.28
CA VAL A 145 12.90 2.33 -7.14
C VAL A 145 12.33 1.99 -8.52
N ALA A 146 11.08 1.50 -8.59
CA ALA A 146 10.41 1.21 -9.85
C ALA A 146 10.14 2.48 -10.68
N ALA A 147 9.68 3.56 -10.05
CA ALA A 147 9.46 4.85 -10.71
C ALA A 147 10.78 5.42 -11.24
N LEU A 148 11.85 5.36 -10.45
CA LEU A 148 13.19 5.78 -10.88
C LEU A 148 13.69 4.91 -12.05
N GLY A 149 13.51 3.59 -11.98
CA GLY A 149 13.86 2.67 -13.07
C GLY A 149 13.07 2.93 -14.34
N ALA A 150 11.76 3.15 -14.24
CA ALA A 150 10.88 3.49 -15.36
C ALA A 150 11.29 4.83 -15.99
N PHE A 151 11.60 5.84 -15.17
CA PHE A 151 12.10 7.12 -15.63
C PHE A 151 13.42 6.98 -16.38
N LEU A 152 14.47 6.41 -15.76
CA LEU A 152 15.78 6.28 -16.39
C LEU A 152 15.71 5.47 -17.70
N ALA A 153 14.97 4.36 -17.68
CA ALA A 153 14.80 3.52 -18.86
C ALA A 153 13.97 4.22 -19.95
N GLY A 154 12.87 4.89 -19.58
CA GLY A 154 12.04 5.69 -20.49
C GLY A 154 12.82 6.83 -21.14
N GLN A 155 13.58 7.60 -20.36
CA GLN A 155 14.45 8.67 -20.87
C GLN A 155 15.51 8.15 -21.84
N SER A 156 16.08 6.96 -21.57
CA SER A 156 17.04 6.34 -22.50
C SER A 156 16.39 5.98 -23.84
N VAL A 157 15.13 5.51 -23.84
CA VAL A 157 14.37 5.22 -25.06
C VAL A 157 14.05 6.51 -25.82
N LEU A 158 13.60 7.55 -25.13
CA LEU A 158 13.32 8.85 -25.75
C LEU A 158 14.58 9.45 -26.37
N SER A 159 15.70 9.41 -25.65
CA SER A 159 17.01 9.87 -26.14
C SER A 159 17.47 9.09 -27.38
N SER A 160 17.25 7.78 -27.43
CA SER A 160 17.64 6.95 -28.58
C SER A 160 16.82 7.22 -29.85
N ARG A 161 15.72 7.96 -29.71
CA ARG A 161 14.77 8.31 -30.77
C ARG A 161 14.77 9.81 -31.08
N ASP A 162 15.74 10.57 -30.59
CA ASP A 162 15.84 12.02 -30.73
C ASP A 162 14.60 12.79 -30.24
N MET A 163 13.88 12.24 -29.25
CA MET A 163 12.74 12.88 -28.60
C MET A 163 13.20 13.76 -27.43
N ALA A 164 12.35 14.70 -27.00
CA ALA A 164 12.61 15.51 -25.81
C ALA A 164 12.82 14.61 -24.58
N THR A 165 13.79 14.95 -23.73
CA THR A 165 14.09 14.23 -22.50
C THR A 165 14.09 15.16 -21.30
N ALA A 166 13.99 14.59 -20.11
CA ALA A 166 14.06 15.28 -18.83
C ALA A 166 15.23 14.71 -17.99
N ALA A 167 15.90 15.59 -17.26
CA ALA A 167 16.92 15.22 -16.28
C ALA A 167 16.32 15.13 -14.88
N LEU A 168 16.95 14.35 -13.99
CA LEU A 168 16.51 14.22 -12.61
C LEU A 168 16.59 15.55 -11.82
N SER A 169 17.48 16.45 -12.26
CA SER A 169 17.64 17.81 -11.73
C SER A 169 16.57 18.79 -12.21
N ASP A 170 15.76 18.41 -13.20
CA ASP A 170 14.79 19.34 -13.77
C ASP A 170 13.67 19.62 -12.75
N PRO A 171 13.15 20.87 -12.72
CA PRO A 171 12.12 21.25 -11.78
C PRO A 171 10.90 20.31 -11.87
N GLY A 172 10.52 19.73 -10.73
CA GLY A 172 9.32 18.89 -10.64
C GLY A 172 9.54 17.39 -10.93
N VAL A 173 10.65 16.97 -11.53
CA VAL A 173 10.89 15.54 -11.84
C VAL A 173 11.02 14.71 -10.56
N PHE A 174 11.82 15.16 -9.59
CA PHE A 174 11.93 14.45 -8.30
C PHE A 174 10.60 14.40 -7.54
N ARG A 175 9.78 15.46 -7.65
CA ARG A 175 8.43 15.50 -7.10
C ARG A 175 7.53 14.46 -7.79
N ALA A 176 7.58 14.35 -9.10
CA ALA A 176 6.82 13.36 -9.87
C ALA A 176 7.18 11.92 -9.45
N LEU A 177 8.47 11.61 -9.31
CA LEU A 177 8.95 10.29 -8.89
C LEU A 177 8.53 9.92 -7.46
N THR A 178 8.74 10.84 -6.52
CA THR A 178 8.31 10.65 -5.13
C THR A 178 6.79 10.59 -5.04
N GLY A 179 6.08 11.42 -5.80
CA GLY A 179 4.63 11.40 -5.96
C GLY A 179 4.12 10.05 -6.44
N ALA A 180 4.71 9.48 -7.50
CA ALA A 180 4.34 8.17 -8.01
C ALA A 180 4.47 7.07 -6.94
N ALA A 181 5.57 7.11 -6.16
CA ALA A 181 5.78 6.19 -5.05
C ALA A 181 4.75 6.38 -3.92
N VAL A 182 4.43 7.64 -3.57
CA VAL A 182 3.40 7.99 -2.57
C VAL A 182 2.03 7.50 -3.04
N TYR A 183 1.66 7.72 -4.29
CA TYR A 183 0.38 7.29 -4.84
C TYR A 183 0.24 5.77 -4.86
N LEU A 184 1.22 5.03 -5.38
CA LEU A 184 1.16 3.57 -5.43
C LEU A 184 1.08 2.97 -4.02
N THR A 185 1.87 3.50 -3.09
CA THR A 185 1.81 3.12 -1.67
C THR A 185 0.43 3.41 -1.08
N GLY A 186 -0.08 4.61 -1.31
CA GLY A 186 -1.39 5.05 -0.84
C GLY A 186 -2.54 4.22 -1.43
N ALA A 187 -2.52 3.90 -2.72
CA ALA A 187 -3.51 3.04 -3.36
C ALA A 187 -3.53 1.65 -2.72
N GLY A 188 -2.35 1.11 -2.40
CA GLY A 188 -2.20 -0.09 -1.58
C GLY A 188 -2.81 0.04 -0.18
N LEU A 189 -2.56 1.15 0.52
CA LEU A 189 -3.13 1.42 1.84
C LEU A 189 -4.65 1.64 1.82
N ILE A 190 -5.19 2.25 0.77
CA ILE A 190 -6.64 2.35 0.52
C ILE A 190 -7.21 0.94 0.40
N GLY A 191 -6.59 0.08 -0.42
CA GLY A 191 -6.97 -1.32 -0.54
C GLY A 191 -6.95 -2.07 0.79
N LEU A 192 -5.88 -1.87 1.57
CA LEU A 192 -5.75 -2.45 2.90
C LEU A 192 -6.85 -1.98 3.86
N ALA A 193 -7.11 -0.68 3.91
CA ALA A 193 -8.14 -0.12 4.79
C ALA A 193 -9.54 -0.64 4.41
N VAL A 194 -9.86 -0.65 3.12
CA VAL A 194 -11.15 -1.18 2.61
C VAL A 194 -11.27 -2.68 2.88
N GLY A 195 -10.20 -3.45 2.75
CA GLY A 195 -10.20 -4.88 3.09
C GLY A 195 -10.47 -5.14 4.57
N VAL A 196 -9.95 -4.30 5.48
CA VAL A 196 -10.28 -4.36 6.92
C VAL A 196 -11.74 -3.97 7.18
N LEU A 197 -12.24 -2.93 6.51
CA LEU A 197 -13.61 -2.43 6.68
C LEU A 197 -14.66 -3.45 6.23
N LEU A 198 -14.46 -4.04 5.06
CA LEU A 198 -15.43 -4.94 4.42
C LEU A 198 -15.27 -6.40 4.83
N ARG A 199 -14.07 -6.84 5.21
CA ARG A 199 -13.76 -8.24 5.56
C ARG A 199 -14.15 -9.27 4.48
N ASN A 200 -14.30 -8.82 3.24
CA ASN A 200 -14.64 -9.63 2.08
C ASN A 200 -13.73 -9.23 0.93
N THR A 201 -12.92 -10.18 0.44
CA THR A 201 -11.95 -9.95 -0.63
C THR A 201 -12.60 -9.45 -1.91
N ALA A 202 -13.67 -10.10 -2.38
CA ALA A 202 -14.32 -9.72 -3.63
C ALA A 202 -14.96 -8.33 -3.53
N GLY A 203 -15.71 -8.08 -2.45
CA GLY A 203 -16.34 -6.78 -2.22
C GLY A 203 -15.32 -5.64 -2.08
N ALA A 204 -14.19 -5.90 -1.42
CA ALA A 204 -13.13 -4.92 -1.26
C ALA A 204 -12.38 -4.61 -2.55
N ILE A 205 -12.06 -5.62 -3.37
CA ILE A 205 -11.46 -5.39 -4.69
C ILE A 205 -12.41 -4.56 -5.55
N THR A 206 -13.69 -4.94 -5.65
CA THR A 206 -14.68 -4.21 -6.45
C THR A 206 -14.83 -2.76 -5.99
N THR A 207 -14.84 -2.52 -4.68
CA THR A 207 -14.97 -1.16 -4.12
C THR A 207 -13.76 -0.29 -4.50
N VAL A 208 -12.55 -0.83 -4.37
CA VAL A 208 -11.32 -0.08 -4.62
C VAL A 208 -11.12 0.19 -6.11
N VAL A 209 -11.36 -0.81 -6.97
CA VAL A 209 -11.33 -0.64 -8.43
C VAL A 209 -12.41 0.34 -8.87
N GLY A 210 -13.62 0.22 -8.33
CA GLY A 210 -14.72 1.14 -8.58
C GLY A 210 -14.35 2.59 -8.23
N ALA A 211 -13.77 2.81 -7.06
CA ALA A 211 -13.42 4.14 -6.58
C ALA A 211 -12.22 4.77 -7.29
N LEU A 212 -11.19 3.99 -7.62
CA LEU A 212 -9.94 4.51 -8.20
C LEU A 212 -9.93 4.57 -9.73
N PHE A 213 -10.75 3.79 -10.42
CA PHE A 213 -10.74 3.69 -11.88
C PHE A 213 -12.09 4.00 -12.51
N VAL A 214 -13.14 3.30 -12.06
CA VAL A 214 -14.47 3.43 -12.68
C VAL A 214 -15.05 4.81 -12.40
N LEU A 215 -14.98 5.27 -11.14
CA LEU A 215 -15.56 6.54 -10.74
C LEU A 215 -14.90 7.73 -11.47
N PRO A 216 -13.56 7.87 -11.55
CA PRO A 216 -12.93 8.90 -12.38
C PRO A 216 -13.34 8.82 -13.85
N GLY A 217 -13.41 7.63 -14.44
CA GLY A 217 -13.85 7.45 -15.82
C GLY A 217 -15.30 7.88 -16.06
N VAL A 218 -16.19 7.58 -15.12
CA VAL A 218 -17.60 8.00 -15.20
C VAL A 218 -17.73 9.52 -15.06
N ILE A 219 -17.00 10.14 -14.12
CA ILE A 219 -17.04 11.60 -13.94
C ILE A 219 -16.54 12.34 -15.18
N GLN A 220 -15.56 11.79 -15.90
CA GLN A 220 -15.10 12.37 -17.17
C GLN A 220 -16.15 12.35 -18.30
N LEU A 221 -17.13 11.45 -18.23
CA LEU A 221 -18.23 11.37 -19.19
C LEU A 221 -19.41 12.30 -18.85
N LEU A 222 -19.41 12.89 -17.65
CA LEU A 222 -20.45 13.82 -17.21
C LEU A 222 -20.21 15.23 -17.79
N PRO A 223 -21.23 16.11 -17.75
CA PRO A 223 -21.06 17.51 -18.13
C PRO A 223 -19.91 18.19 -17.36
N SER A 224 -19.23 19.15 -18.00
CA SER A 224 -18.06 19.84 -17.44
C SER A 224 -18.32 20.40 -16.04
N SER A 225 -19.51 20.95 -15.77
CA SER A 225 -19.87 21.46 -14.43
C SER A 225 -19.71 20.44 -13.30
N TRP A 226 -19.93 19.15 -13.57
CA TRP A 226 -19.74 18.07 -12.60
C TRP A 226 -18.29 17.63 -12.53
N ASN A 227 -17.62 17.55 -13.68
CA ASN A 227 -16.22 17.20 -13.75
C ASN A 227 -15.36 18.24 -13.01
N ASP A 228 -15.55 19.52 -13.30
CA ASP A 228 -14.79 20.62 -12.68
C ASP A 228 -15.03 20.70 -11.16
N ALA A 229 -16.24 20.35 -10.71
CA ALA A 229 -16.61 20.40 -9.30
C ALA A 229 -16.09 19.21 -8.48
N ILE A 230 -16.08 17.99 -9.03
CA ILE A 230 -15.82 16.75 -8.30
C ILE A 230 -14.54 16.06 -8.77
N GLY A 231 -14.30 16.06 -10.07
CA GLY A 231 -13.19 15.40 -10.75
C GLY A 231 -11.85 15.64 -10.07
N PRO A 232 -11.43 16.90 -9.79
CA PRO A 232 -10.14 17.16 -9.16
C PRO A 232 -9.98 16.56 -7.76
N TYR A 233 -11.07 16.31 -7.03
CA TYR A 233 -11.05 15.82 -5.65
C TYR A 233 -11.12 14.29 -5.55
N LEU A 234 -11.30 13.57 -6.66
CA LEU A 234 -11.25 12.11 -6.65
C LEU A 234 -9.84 11.63 -6.30
N PRO A 235 -9.66 10.51 -5.55
CA PRO A 235 -8.36 10.08 -5.07
C PRO A 235 -7.30 9.93 -6.17
N SER A 236 -7.65 9.32 -7.31
CA SER A 236 -6.72 9.13 -8.43
C SER A 236 -6.37 10.46 -9.13
N ASN A 237 -7.35 11.36 -9.28
CA ASN A 237 -7.15 12.66 -9.94
C ASN A 237 -6.37 13.63 -9.04
N ALA A 238 -6.68 13.65 -7.74
CA ALA A 238 -5.90 14.37 -6.74
C ALA A 238 -4.45 13.85 -6.67
N ALA A 239 -4.25 12.55 -6.91
CA ALA A 239 -2.91 11.98 -7.00
C ALA A 239 -2.12 12.44 -8.23
N ASN A 240 -2.78 12.50 -9.39
CA ASN A 240 -2.17 13.03 -10.61
C ASN A 240 -1.59 14.43 -10.42
N ALA A 241 -2.24 15.30 -9.63
CA ALA A 241 -1.78 16.66 -9.36
C ALA A 241 -0.39 16.76 -8.69
N PHE A 242 0.01 15.77 -7.87
CA PHE A 242 1.36 15.75 -7.28
C PHE A 242 2.35 14.84 -8.02
N MET A 243 1.86 14.07 -8.99
CA MET A 243 2.68 13.21 -9.86
C MET A 243 3.07 13.92 -11.16
N SER A 244 2.33 14.91 -11.61
CA SER A 244 2.65 15.65 -12.83
C SER A 244 3.75 16.69 -12.58
N VAL A 245 4.58 16.92 -13.60
CA VAL A 245 5.56 18.02 -13.58
C VAL A 245 4.86 19.35 -13.86
N GLN A 246 3.94 19.35 -14.83
CA GLN A 246 3.12 20.50 -15.20
C GLN A 246 1.65 20.25 -14.79
N THR A 247 1.06 21.20 -14.09
CA THR A 247 -0.36 21.18 -13.71
C THR A 247 -1.16 21.95 -14.75
N SER A 248 -2.13 21.29 -15.38
CA SER A 248 -3.13 21.94 -16.24
C SER A 248 -3.99 22.91 -15.43
N GLY A 249 -4.53 23.96 -16.05
CA GLY A 249 -5.28 25.02 -15.36
C GLY A 249 -6.48 24.54 -14.52
N ASP A 250 -7.07 23.41 -14.89
CA ASP A 250 -8.25 22.84 -14.22
C ASP A 250 -7.90 21.79 -13.14
N SER A 251 -6.60 21.53 -12.93
CA SER A 251 -6.13 20.55 -11.94
C SER A 251 -5.80 21.20 -10.59
N LEU A 252 -5.90 20.41 -9.51
CA LEU A 252 -5.44 20.86 -8.18
C LEU A 252 -3.94 21.19 -8.22
N SER A 253 -3.53 22.13 -7.37
CA SER A 253 -2.10 22.30 -7.09
C SER A 253 -1.52 21.00 -6.51
N SER A 254 -0.22 20.75 -6.71
CA SER A 254 0.44 19.56 -6.16
C SER A 254 0.28 19.43 -4.63
N GLY A 255 0.27 20.56 -3.91
CA GLY A 255 0.04 20.57 -2.46
C GLY A 255 -1.40 20.21 -2.10
N SER A 256 -2.38 20.78 -2.80
CA SER A 256 -3.81 20.51 -2.57
C SER A 256 -4.17 19.07 -2.92
N GLY A 257 -3.66 18.54 -4.03
CA GLY A 257 -3.86 17.15 -4.42
C GLY A 257 -3.32 16.17 -3.38
N LEU A 258 -2.12 16.43 -2.85
CA LEU A 258 -1.52 15.61 -1.79
C LEU A 258 -2.36 15.67 -0.51
N ALA A 259 -2.85 16.86 -0.13
CA ALA A 259 -3.69 17.03 1.05
C ALA A 259 -5.01 16.25 0.92
N VAL A 260 -5.69 16.35 -0.23
CA VAL A 260 -6.93 15.61 -0.50
C VAL A 260 -6.69 14.10 -0.42
N PHE A 261 -5.64 13.61 -1.08
CA PHE A 261 -5.29 12.19 -1.06
C PHE A 261 -4.95 11.70 0.36
N ALA A 262 -4.22 12.50 1.14
CA ALA A 262 -3.91 12.21 2.53
C ALA A 262 -5.18 12.16 3.41
N VAL A 263 -6.17 13.03 3.17
CA VAL A 263 -7.46 12.99 3.87
C VAL A 263 -8.16 11.66 3.63
N TYR A 264 -8.21 11.17 2.38
CA TYR A 264 -8.79 9.84 2.09
C TYR A 264 -8.10 8.71 2.86
N LEU A 265 -6.77 8.71 2.88
CA LEU A 265 -5.99 7.72 3.64
C LEU A 265 -6.30 7.76 5.13
N VAL A 266 -6.29 8.96 5.72
CA VAL A 266 -6.58 9.15 7.15
C VAL A 266 -7.99 8.70 7.49
N VAL A 267 -8.99 9.10 6.69
CA VAL A 267 -10.40 8.73 6.93
C VAL A 267 -10.60 7.22 6.84
N LEU A 268 -10.06 6.56 5.82
CA LEU A 268 -10.21 5.12 5.64
C LEU A 268 -9.47 4.33 6.72
N LEU A 269 -8.24 4.70 7.06
CA LEU A 269 -7.46 4.04 8.12
C LEU A 269 -8.07 4.27 9.50
N ALA A 270 -8.58 5.47 9.79
CA ALA A 270 -9.30 5.76 11.02
C ALA A 270 -10.58 4.92 11.11
N GLY A 271 -11.36 4.85 10.02
CA GLY A 271 -12.54 3.99 9.94
C GLY A 271 -12.19 2.51 10.20
N ALA A 272 -11.13 2.02 9.57
CA ALA A 272 -10.64 0.65 9.78
C ALA A 272 -10.23 0.40 11.23
N ALA A 273 -9.50 1.34 11.85
CA ALA A 273 -9.09 1.25 13.25
C ALA A 273 -10.27 1.25 14.23
N ILE A 274 -11.24 2.16 14.03
CA ILE A 274 -12.46 2.24 14.84
C ILE A 274 -13.26 0.94 14.74
N LEU A 275 -13.46 0.44 13.52
CA LEU A 275 -14.26 -0.75 13.29
C LEU A 275 -13.57 -2.01 13.81
N LEU A 276 -12.24 -2.10 13.71
CA LEU A 276 -11.45 -3.18 14.29
C LEU A 276 -11.53 -3.22 15.82
N LYS A 277 -11.65 -2.04 16.48
CA LYS A 277 -11.83 -1.94 17.92
C LYS A 277 -13.25 -2.29 18.36
N ARG A 278 -14.26 -1.93 17.56
CA ARG A 278 -15.68 -2.10 17.89
C ARG A 278 -16.24 -3.48 17.56
N ARG A 279 -15.76 -4.11 16.48
CA ARG A 279 -16.24 -5.43 16.08
C ARG A 279 -15.36 -6.49 16.72
N ASP A 280 -15.93 -7.23 17.66
CA ASP A 280 -15.36 -8.50 18.10
C ASP A 280 -15.15 -9.40 16.87
N ALA A 281 -14.08 -10.19 16.92
CA ALA A 281 -13.67 -11.12 15.87
C ALA A 281 -13.64 -12.52 16.48
#